data_AF-A0A1A3A4X6-F1
#
_entry.id   AF-A0A1A3A4X6-F1
#
_cell.length_a   1.000
_cell.length_b   1.000
_cell.length_c   1.000
_cell.angle_alpha   90.00
_cell.angle_beta   90.00
_cell.angle_gamma   90.00
#
_symmetry.space_group_name_H-M   'P 1'
#
loop_
_entity.id
_entity.type
_entity.pdbx_description
1 polymer ?
#
loop_
_entity_poly.entity_id
_entity_poly.type
_entity_poly.pdbx_seq_one_letter_code
_entity_poly.pdbx_strand_id
1 'polypeptide(L)'
;MQKARLMDNLRQIASLVVTAVTALSTLNAYRPLARTGYLSLFSWMFGLVVTELPLQTMASQLGGLALTSRRLTRPVRALAWVTAAVSAAGLLNFSRAGHQANVPLNKALDDGLGPARRTDSEGLWRRPTGAGSAKAPGLLRMMRIYRDYAHDSNISYGEFGSANHLDIWRRPDLDPHGKAPVLFQIPGGAWTTGNKRGQAHPLMSHLAERGWICVAINYRHSPRNTWPAHIVDVKRALAWVKANIADYGGDPNFIAITGGSAGGHLSALAALTPNDPQFQPGFEDADTSVQAAVPFYGIYDFTRLDDSLHAMMPGLLIKSIIKQRPSTHLQTFADASPIHQVNADAPPFFVLHGKNDSLAFVEQARAFTTRLREVSNQPVVYAELPYTQHAFDIFGSARAAHAAVAVEQFLAEVYTAQLKANAA
;
A
#
# COMPACT_ATOMS: atom_id res chain seq x y z
N MET A 1 -0.43 -2.81 55.45
CA MET A 1 0.84 -3.35 54.88
C MET A 1 0.66 -4.23 53.65
N GLN A 2 -0.27 -5.19 53.62
CA GLN A 2 -0.44 -6.14 52.51
C GLN A 2 -0.84 -5.49 51.18
N LYS A 3 -1.76 -4.51 51.20
CA LYS A 3 -2.18 -3.74 50.01
C LYS A 3 -1.04 -2.93 49.38
N ALA A 4 -0.16 -2.34 50.18
CA ALA A 4 0.99 -1.57 49.70
C ALA A 4 2.05 -2.46 49.04
N ARG A 5 2.34 -3.63 49.63
CA ARG A 5 3.24 -4.64 49.03
C ARG A 5 2.67 -5.20 47.72
N LEU A 6 1.36 -5.48 47.67
CA LEU A 6 0.69 -5.92 46.45
C LEU A 6 0.80 -4.86 45.34
N MET A 7 0.53 -3.59 45.66
CA MET A 7 0.64 -2.49 44.70
C MET A 7 2.07 -2.28 44.21
N ASP A 8 3.08 -2.48 45.06
CA ASP A 8 4.48 -2.38 44.66
C ASP A 8 4.88 -3.52 43.72
N ASN A 9 4.51 -4.76 44.04
CA ASN A 9 4.73 -5.91 43.17
C ASN A 9 4.05 -5.75 41.80
N LEU A 10 2.81 -5.27 41.78
CA LEU A 10 2.09 -4.99 40.53
C LEU A 10 2.82 -3.94 39.66
N ARG A 11 3.43 -2.92 40.27
CA ARG A 11 4.23 -1.93 39.54
C ARG A 11 5.51 -2.54 38.95
N GLN A 12 6.20 -3.41 39.70
CA GLN A 12 7.39 -4.11 39.19
C GLN A 12 7.02 -4.98 37.98
N ILE A 13 5.95 -5.77 38.10
CA ILE A 13 5.48 -6.67 37.04
C ILE A 13 5.04 -5.86 35.82
N ALA A 14 4.22 -4.82 36.02
CA ALA A 14 3.74 -3.99 34.91
C ALA A 14 4.89 -3.34 34.12
N SER A 15 5.93 -2.86 34.81
CA SER A 15 7.10 -2.29 34.13
C SER A 15 7.86 -3.32 33.31
N LEU A 16 8.04 -4.55 33.84
CA LEU A 16 8.71 -5.63 33.11
C LEU A 16 7.89 -6.06 31.89
N VAL A 17 6.56 -6.14 32.02
CA VAL A 17 5.67 -6.47 30.90
C VAL A 17 5.76 -5.41 29.79
N VAL A 18 5.70 -4.12 30.12
CA VAL A 18 5.79 -3.05 29.10
C VAL A 18 7.13 -3.10 28.34
N THR A 19 8.24 -3.26 29.06
CA THR A 19 9.56 -3.35 28.45
C THR A 19 9.69 -4.63 27.60
N ALA A 20 9.17 -5.76 28.08
CA ALA A 20 9.17 -7.02 27.35
C ALA A 20 8.32 -6.96 26.08
N VAL A 21 7.13 -6.35 26.13
CA VAL A 21 6.26 -6.16 24.95
C VAL A 21 6.99 -5.38 23.86
N THR A 22 7.69 -4.30 24.23
CA THR A 22 8.43 -3.50 23.24
C THR A 22 9.60 -4.28 22.65
N ALA A 23 10.39 -4.97 23.48
CA ALA A 23 11.50 -5.80 23.00
C ALA A 23 11.03 -6.96 22.11
N LEU A 24 9.94 -7.63 22.48
CA LEU A 24 9.31 -8.67 21.67
C LEU A 24 8.79 -8.11 20.35
N SER A 25 8.24 -6.88 20.35
CA SER A 25 7.82 -6.20 19.13
C SER A 25 9.01 -5.89 18.21
N THR A 26 10.12 -5.42 18.77
CA THR A 26 11.39 -5.20 18.03
C THR A 26 11.90 -6.50 17.43
N LEU A 27 11.94 -7.60 18.20
CA LEU A 27 12.36 -8.92 17.70
C LEU A 27 11.43 -9.43 16.60
N ASN A 28 10.12 -9.26 16.79
CA ASN A 28 9.09 -9.63 15.84
C ASN A 28 9.23 -8.90 14.49
N ALA A 29 9.73 -7.67 14.47
CA ALA A 29 9.98 -6.95 13.22
C ALA A 29 11.18 -7.48 12.43
N TYR A 30 12.21 -8.03 13.09
CA TYR A 30 13.30 -8.72 12.39
C TYR A 30 12.82 -10.02 11.75
N ARG A 31 12.05 -10.81 12.52
CA ARG A 31 11.44 -12.04 12.05
C ARG A 31 10.07 -12.19 12.72
N PRO A 32 8.97 -12.16 11.95
CA PRO A 32 7.62 -12.33 12.49
C PRO A 32 7.54 -13.57 13.40
N LEU A 33 7.17 -13.37 14.67
CA LEU A 33 7.11 -14.44 15.67
C LEU A 33 5.95 -15.42 15.42
N ALA A 34 4.92 -14.96 14.71
CA ALA A 34 3.82 -15.78 14.26
C ALA A 34 3.44 -15.40 12.82
N ARG A 35 3.37 -16.41 11.94
CA ARG A 35 2.97 -16.24 10.53
C ARG A 35 1.67 -16.95 10.19
N THR A 36 1.05 -17.62 11.15
CA THR A 36 -0.19 -18.39 10.97
C THR A 36 -1.16 -18.14 12.12
N GLY A 37 -2.45 -18.36 11.86
CA GLY A 37 -3.52 -18.19 12.84
C GLY A 37 -3.74 -16.75 13.29
N TYR A 38 -4.44 -16.57 14.41
CA TYR A 38 -4.76 -15.23 14.94
C TYR A 38 -3.54 -14.47 15.49
N LEU A 39 -2.48 -15.19 15.89
CA LEU A 39 -1.27 -14.56 16.41
C LEU A 39 -0.50 -13.76 15.34
N SER A 40 -0.69 -14.07 14.06
CA SER A 40 -0.08 -13.30 12.96
C SER A 40 -0.64 -11.87 12.85
N LEU A 41 -1.87 -11.62 13.32
CA LEU A 41 -2.43 -10.26 13.38
C LEU A 41 -1.67 -9.39 14.39
N PHE A 42 -1.31 -9.97 15.54
CA PHE A 42 -0.46 -9.28 16.52
C PHE A 42 0.95 -9.09 15.97
N SER A 43 1.52 -10.13 15.35
CA SER A 43 2.83 -10.05 14.69
C SER A 43 2.86 -8.94 13.64
N TRP A 44 1.82 -8.84 12.81
CA TRP A 44 1.67 -7.76 11.85
C TRP A 44 1.59 -6.39 12.53
N MET A 45 0.63 -6.20 13.43
CA MET A 45 0.35 -4.90 14.06
C MET A 45 1.57 -4.35 14.80
N PHE A 46 2.20 -5.16 15.65
CA PHE A 46 3.38 -4.74 16.40
C PHE A 46 4.60 -4.58 15.49
N GLY A 47 4.77 -5.45 14.50
CA GLY A 47 5.85 -5.33 13.52
C GLY A 47 5.76 -4.03 12.73
N LEU A 48 4.58 -3.71 12.22
CA LEU A 48 4.33 -2.52 11.41
C LEU A 48 4.64 -1.23 12.18
N VAL A 49 4.18 -1.12 13.43
CA VAL A 49 4.43 0.07 14.26
C VAL A 49 5.93 0.26 14.49
N VAL A 50 6.66 -0.80 14.83
CA VAL A 50 8.09 -0.63 15.15
C VAL A 50 8.97 -0.43 13.92
N THR A 51 8.55 -0.90 12.73
CA THR A 51 9.33 -0.68 11.49
C THR A 51 9.07 0.68 10.87
N GLU A 52 7.85 1.21 10.99
CA GLU A 52 7.45 2.47 10.36
C GLU A 52 7.46 3.68 11.31
N LEU A 53 7.33 3.45 12.62
CA LEU A 53 7.44 4.46 13.68
C LEU A 53 8.50 4.09 14.75
N PRO A 54 9.74 3.74 14.36
CA PRO A 54 10.75 3.23 15.29
C PRO A 54 11.15 4.27 16.34
N LEU A 55 11.36 5.53 15.94
CA LEU A 55 11.80 6.60 16.85
C LEU A 55 10.72 6.99 17.85
N GLN A 56 9.46 6.99 17.42
CA GLN A 56 8.30 7.25 18.29
C GLN A 56 8.14 6.12 19.30
N THR A 57 8.30 4.87 18.86
CA THR A 57 8.28 3.70 19.74
C THR A 57 9.42 3.79 20.77
N MET A 58 10.63 4.13 20.33
CA MET A 58 11.80 4.27 21.19
C MET A 58 11.60 5.40 22.22
N ALA A 59 11.11 6.57 21.79
CA ALA A 59 10.83 7.69 22.67
C ALA A 59 9.76 7.34 23.72
N SER A 60 8.69 6.65 23.31
CA SER A 60 7.64 6.16 24.21
C SER A 60 8.19 5.18 25.25
N GLN A 61 8.99 4.21 24.82
CA GLN A 61 9.62 3.20 25.68
C GLN A 61 10.56 3.84 26.70
N LEU A 62 11.53 4.64 26.24
CA LEU A 62 12.55 5.26 27.10
C LEU A 62 11.93 6.30 28.04
N GLY A 63 10.98 7.10 27.54
CA GLY A 63 10.23 8.06 28.35
C GLY A 63 9.39 7.38 29.44
N GLY A 64 8.65 6.34 29.07
CA GLY A 64 7.87 5.54 30.03
C GLY A 64 8.75 4.90 31.10
N LEU A 65 9.88 4.30 30.71
CA LEU A 65 10.83 3.70 31.64
C LEU A 65 11.50 4.75 32.53
N ALA A 66 11.88 5.91 32.01
CA ALA A 66 12.44 7.00 32.80
C ALA A 66 11.49 7.45 33.92
N LEU A 67 10.19 7.59 33.61
CA LEU A 67 9.14 7.99 34.56
C LEU A 67 8.87 6.95 35.65
N THR A 68 8.99 5.64 35.34
CA THR A 68 8.67 4.56 36.28
C THR A 68 9.90 4.01 37.01
N SER A 69 11.10 4.14 36.45
CA SER A 69 12.33 3.47 36.91
C SER A 69 12.69 3.75 38.37
N ARG A 70 12.42 4.96 38.88
CA ARG A 70 12.71 5.32 40.29
C ARG A 70 11.88 4.51 41.30
N ARG A 71 10.75 3.95 40.87
CA ARG A 71 9.86 3.12 41.69
C ARG A 71 10.21 1.63 41.59
N LEU A 72 11.21 1.26 40.79
CA LEU A 72 11.64 -0.12 40.60
C LEU A 72 12.75 -0.51 41.57
N THR A 73 12.77 -1.79 41.96
CA THR A 73 13.91 -2.35 42.70
C THR A 73 15.17 -2.32 41.84
N ARG A 74 16.37 -2.27 42.45
CA ARG A 74 17.65 -2.25 41.71
C ARG A 74 17.75 -3.34 40.62
N PRO A 75 17.47 -4.63 40.87
CA PRO A 75 17.59 -5.66 39.84
C PRO A 75 16.56 -5.50 38.73
N VAL A 76 15.30 -5.21 39.06
CA VAL A 76 14.24 -5.00 38.06
C VAL A 76 14.55 -3.78 37.19
N ARG A 77 15.04 -2.69 37.80
CA ARG A 77 15.46 -1.50 37.09
C ARG A 77 16.62 -1.77 36.12
N ALA A 78 17.64 -2.49 36.57
CA ALA A 78 18.79 -2.84 35.74
C ALA A 78 18.35 -3.68 34.53
N LEU A 79 17.55 -4.73 34.76
CA LEU A 79 17.01 -5.57 33.69
C LEU A 79 16.17 -4.74 32.71
N ALA A 80 15.26 -3.89 33.20
CA ALA A 80 14.42 -3.06 32.35
C ALA A 80 15.24 -2.11 31.47
N TRP A 81 16.29 -1.46 32.00
CA TRP A 81 17.16 -0.60 31.21
C TRP A 81 18.00 -1.36 30.19
N VAL A 82 18.52 -2.55 30.52
CA VAL A 82 19.26 -3.39 29.57
C VAL A 82 18.33 -3.84 28.43
N THR A 83 17.13 -4.32 28.74
CA THR A 83 16.16 -4.73 27.72
C THR A 83 15.73 -3.54 26.85
N ALA A 84 15.52 -2.37 27.44
CA ALA A 84 15.21 -1.15 26.70
C ALA A 84 16.37 -0.70 25.80
N ALA A 85 17.63 -0.83 26.24
CA ALA A 85 18.80 -0.49 25.43
C ALA A 85 18.94 -1.41 24.21
N VAL A 86 18.74 -2.73 24.38
CA VAL A 86 18.75 -3.69 23.27
C VAL A 86 17.62 -3.41 22.28
N SER A 87 16.41 -3.15 22.79
CA SER A 87 15.25 -2.78 21.95
C SER A 87 15.49 -1.46 21.21
N ALA A 88 16.06 -0.44 21.85
CA ALA A 88 16.42 0.83 21.24
C ALA A 88 17.45 0.67 20.11
N ALA A 89 18.45 -0.20 20.27
CA ALA A 89 19.40 -0.50 19.20
C ALA A 89 18.70 -1.10 17.96
N GLY A 90 17.75 -2.02 18.16
CA GLY A 90 16.93 -2.57 17.07
C GLY A 90 16.03 -1.52 16.41
N LEU A 91 15.41 -0.63 17.20
CA LEU A 91 14.60 0.47 16.68
C LEU A 91 15.44 1.48 15.88
N LEU A 92 16.65 1.79 16.31
CA LEU A 92 17.59 2.61 15.53
C LEU A 92 17.97 1.95 14.20
N ASN A 93 18.14 0.62 14.17
CA ASN A 93 18.36 -0.11 12.94
C ASN A 93 17.15 -0.04 11.99
N PHE A 94 15.91 -0.14 12.50
CA PHE A 94 14.72 0.04 11.67
C PHE A 94 14.57 1.47 11.16
N SER A 95 14.91 2.47 11.98
CA SER A 95 14.96 3.87 11.55
C SER A 95 15.95 4.03 10.39
N ARG A 96 17.18 3.49 10.53
CA ARG A 96 18.17 3.48 9.45
C ARG A 96 17.64 2.78 8.20
N ALA A 97 17.05 1.59 8.33
CA ALA A 97 16.49 0.84 7.20
C ALA A 97 15.31 1.57 6.52
N GLY A 98 14.55 2.38 7.26
CA GLY A 98 13.51 3.26 6.70
C GLY A 98 14.10 4.40 5.87
N HIS A 99 15.10 5.10 6.40
CA HIS A 99 15.79 6.21 5.71
C HIS A 99 16.71 5.74 4.56
N GLN A 100 17.06 4.46 4.52
CA GLN A 100 17.82 3.84 3.44
C GLN A 100 16.94 3.03 2.49
N ALA A 101 15.61 3.17 2.55
CA ALA A 101 14.68 2.44 1.69
C ALA A 101 14.86 2.79 0.20
N ASN A 102 15.42 3.97 -0.11
CA ASN A 102 15.81 4.34 -1.48
C ASN A 102 16.82 3.37 -2.10
N VAL A 103 17.66 2.67 -1.32
CA VAL A 103 18.67 1.75 -1.86
C VAL A 103 18.02 0.54 -2.56
N PRO A 104 17.19 -0.28 -1.90
CA PRO A 104 16.52 -1.39 -2.58
C PRO A 104 15.53 -0.90 -3.66
N LEU A 105 14.92 0.28 -3.48
CA LEU A 105 14.00 0.85 -4.47
C LEU A 105 14.72 1.27 -5.76
N ASN A 106 15.83 2.01 -5.65
CA ASN A 106 16.63 2.41 -6.80
C ASN A 106 17.20 1.19 -7.50
N LYS A 107 17.71 0.22 -6.75
CA LYS A 107 18.17 -1.05 -7.34
C LYS A 107 17.06 -1.72 -8.16
N ALA A 108 15.85 -1.83 -7.61
CA ALA A 108 14.74 -2.43 -8.34
C ALA A 108 14.40 -1.67 -9.64
N LEU A 109 14.39 -0.34 -9.58
CA LEU A 109 14.15 0.50 -10.75
C LEU A 109 15.27 0.35 -11.80
N ASP A 110 16.53 0.32 -11.39
CA ASP A 110 17.67 0.14 -12.29
C ASP A 110 17.66 -1.26 -12.92
N ASP A 111 17.29 -2.30 -12.17
CA ASP A 111 17.15 -3.67 -12.68
C ASP A 111 16.00 -3.78 -13.69
N GLY A 112 14.90 -3.03 -13.51
CA GLY A 112 13.70 -3.13 -14.35
C GLY A 112 13.62 -2.15 -15.52
N LEU A 113 14.25 -0.97 -15.42
CA LEU A 113 14.20 0.10 -16.42
C LEU A 113 15.59 0.42 -17.01
N GLY A 114 16.65 -0.16 -16.44
CA GLY A 114 18.04 0.14 -16.78
C GLY A 114 18.63 1.30 -15.96
N PRO A 115 19.96 1.35 -15.79
CA PRO A 115 20.63 2.35 -14.97
C PRO A 115 20.65 3.75 -15.59
N ALA A 116 20.38 3.86 -16.90
CA ALA A 116 20.30 5.13 -17.62
C ALA A 116 18.90 5.78 -17.54
N ARG A 117 17.99 5.20 -16.75
CA ARG A 117 16.68 5.79 -16.49
C ARG A 117 16.79 7.18 -15.87
N ARG A 118 15.77 7.96 -16.10
CA ARG A 118 15.45 9.21 -15.44
C ARG A 118 15.23 8.98 -13.94
N THR A 119 15.67 9.97 -13.16
CA THR A 119 15.64 9.94 -11.69
C THR A 119 14.77 11.04 -11.07
N ASP A 120 14.12 11.84 -11.92
CA ASP A 120 13.18 12.88 -11.54
C ASP A 120 12.05 12.97 -12.59
N SER A 121 11.11 13.90 -12.46
CA SER A 121 10.02 14.13 -13.43
C SER A 121 9.97 15.57 -13.98
N GLU A 122 11.08 16.31 -13.88
CA GLU A 122 11.20 17.69 -14.33
C GLU A 122 10.88 17.89 -15.82
N GLY A 123 9.91 18.77 -16.11
CA GLY A 123 9.55 19.13 -17.48
C GLY A 123 8.70 18.09 -18.24
N LEU A 124 8.26 16.99 -17.61
CA LEU A 124 7.41 16.00 -18.27
C LEU A 124 5.95 16.44 -18.38
N TRP A 125 5.41 17.06 -17.33
CA TRP A 125 4.06 17.59 -17.27
C TRP A 125 4.07 18.93 -16.53
N ARG A 126 3.00 19.71 -16.69
CA ARG A 126 2.87 21.01 -16.03
C ARG A 126 2.76 20.82 -14.53
N ARG A 127 3.68 21.45 -13.80
CA ARG A 127 3.67 21.50 -12.33
C ARG A 127 3.03 22.80 -11.85
N PRO A 128 2.36 22.82 -10.69
CA PRO A 128 1.77 24.04 -10.14
C PRO A 128 2.82 25.12 -9.83
N THR A 129 2.47 26.39 -10.04
CA THR A 129 3.36 27.54 -9.87
C THR A 129 3.45 27.99 -8.41
N GLY A 130 4.54 27.65 -7.72
CA GLY A 130 4.80 28.12 -6.36
C GLY A 130 5.72 27.17 -5.57
N ALA A 131 6.40 27.70 -4.54
CA ALA A 131 7.25 26.91 -3.65
C ALA A 131 6.41 25.89 -2.85
N GLY A 132 6.30 24.69 -3.41
CA GLY A 132 5.63 23.54 -2.81
C GLY A 132 6.41 22.29 -3.18
N SER A 133 7.69 22.24 -2.80
CA SER A 133 8.42 20.98 -2.77
C SER A 133 7.66 20.02 -1.87
N ALA A 134 7.70 18.72 -2.22
CA ALA A 134 7.00 17.73 -1.45
C ALA A 134 7.44 17.84 0.01
N LYS A 135 6.53 18.27 0.92
CA LYS A 135 6.94 18.49 2.32
C LYS A 135 7.43 17.14 2.86
N ALA A 136 8.24 17.14 3.92
CA ALA A 136 8.58 15.87 4.54
C ALA A 136 7.27 15.20 5.06
N PRO A 137 7.07 13.90 4.83
CA PRO A 137 5.98 13.19 5.48
C PRO A 137 6.18 13.17 7.00
N GLY A 138 5.07 13.20 7.73
CA GLY A 138 5.08 13.20 9.19
C GLY A 138 3.67 13.08 9.74
N LEU A 139 3.53 12.61 10.99
CA LEU A 139 2.25 12.24 11.58
C LEU A 139 1.23 13.39 11.55
N LEU A 140 1.63 14.60 11.96
CA LEU A 140 0.77 15.78 11.95
C LEU A 140 0.33 16.18 10.54
N ARG A 141 1.20 16.00 9.55
CA ARG A 141 0.87 16.28 8.16
C ARG A 141 -0.13 15.26 7.63
N MET A 142 0.07 13.97 7.92
CA MET A 142 -0.86 12.92 7.51
C MET A 142 -2.29 13.14 8.03
N MET A 143 -2.44 13.77 9.21
CA MET A 143 -3.75 14.15 9.76
C MET A 143 -4.46 15.26 8.97
N ARG A 144 -3.71 16.11 8.26
CA ARG A 144 -4.26 17.24 7.48
C ARG A 144 -4.35 16.97 5.99
N ILE A 145 -3.54 16.03 5.49
CA ILE A 145 -3.26 15.86 4.07
C ILE A 145 -4.49 15.59 3.22
N TYR A 146 -5.46 14.85 3.76
CA TYR A 146 -6.74 14.62 3.10
C TYR A 146 -7.46 15.94 2.86
N ARG A 147 -7.60 16.78 3.89
CA ARG A 147 -8.26 18.09 3.78
C ARG A 147 -7.49 19.06 2.88
N ASP A 148 -6.17 18.94 2.86
CA ASP A 148 -5.32 19.86 2.12
C ASP A 148 -5.35 19.59 0.60
N TYR A 149 -5.75 18.40 0.15
CA TYR A 149 -5.73 18.01 -1.28
C TYR A 149 -7.05 17.46 -1.84
N ALA A 150 -7.89 16.81 -1.03
CA ALA A 150 -9.17 16.24 -1.49
C ALA A 150 -10.28 17.30 -1.47
N HIS A 151 -10.33 18.12 -2.53
CA HIS A 151 -11.28 19.23 -2.65
C HIS A 151 -12.63 18.80 -3.20
N ASP A 152 -12.64 17.89 -4.17
CA ASP A 152 -13.85 17.38 -4.81
C ASP A 152 -14.12 15.98 -4.24
N SER A 153 -15.13 15.87 -3.37
CA SER A 153 -15.35 14.66 -2.56
C SER A 153 -16.76 14.11 -2.67
N ASN A 154 -16.89 12.79 -2.47
CA ASN A 154 -18.14 12.05 -2.56
C ASN A 154 -18.85 12.17 -3.91
N ILE A 155 -18.08 12.27 -4.99
CA ILE A 155 -18.62 12.24 -6.35
C ILE A 155 -19.09 10.82 -6.64
N SER A 156 -20.33 10.66 -7.09
CA SER A 156 -20.86 9.35 -7.46
C SER A 156 -20.38 8.95 -8.85
N TYR A 157 -19.92 7.70 -8.98
CA TYR A 157 -19.61 7.05 -10.25
C TYR A 157 -20.59 5.91 -10.58
N GLY A 158 -21.57 5.64 -9.72
CA GLY A 158 -22.45 4.47 -9.87
C GLY A 158 -23.62 4.42 -8.89
N GLU A 159 -24.45 3.40 -9.05
CA GLU A 159 -25.77 3.29 -8.40
C GLU A 159 -25.72 2.84 -6.93
N PHE A 160 -24.60 2.32 -6.43
CA PHE A 160 -24.52 1.72 -5.10
C PHE A 160 -24.23 2.73 -3.97
N GLY A 161 -24.73 3.96 -4.11
CA GLY A 161 -24.62 5.03 -3.13
C GLY A 161 -23.17 5.28 -2.70
N SER A 162 -22.92 5.39 -1.40
CA SER A 162 -21.58 5.69 -0.88
C SER A 162 -20.51 4.64 -1.21
N ALA A 163 -20.89 3.43 -1.60
CA ALA A 163 -19.95 2.42 -2.09
C ALA A 163 -19.41 2.77 -3.48
N ASN A 164 -20.14 3.55 -4.27
CA ASN A 164 -19.70 4.07 -5.56
C ASN A 164 -19.38 5.57 -5.51
N HIS A 165 -18.71 6.00 -4.45
CA HIS A 165 -18.18 7.36 -4.35
C HIS A 165 -16.67 7.39 -4.59
N LEU A 166 -16.18 8.46 -5.19
CA LEU A 166 -14.77 8.79 -5.31
C LEU A 166 -14.47 10.20 -4.78
N ASP A 167 -13.19 10.44 -4.50
CA ASP A 167 -12.63 11.74 -4.16
C ASP A 167 -11.47 12.06 -5.11
N ILE A 168 -11.35 13.33 -5.51
CA ILE A 168 -10.29 13.82 -6.38
C ILE A 168 -9.35 14.69 -5.55
N TRP A 169 -8.08 14.29 -5.55
CA TRP A 169 -6.97 14.94 -4.89
C TRP A 169 -6.16 15.72 -5.91
N ARG A 170 -5.99 17.01 -5.68
CA ARG A 170 -5.20 17.90 -6.53
C ARG A 170 -4.71 19.09 -5.75
N ARG A 171 -3.68 19.75 -6.26
CA ARG A 171 -3.29 21.05 -5.76
C ARG A 171 -4.31 22.12 -6.19
N PRO A 172 -4.67 23.08 -5.31
CA PRO A 172 -5.59 24.17 -5.67
C PRO A 172 -5.12 25.02 -6.85
N ASP A 173 -3.80 25.14 -7.03
CA ASP A 173 -3.13 25.92 -8.07
C ASP A 173 -2.73 25.08 -9.30
N LEU A 174 -3.30 23.87 -9.44
CA LEU A 174 -3.13 23.06 -10.65
C LEU A 174 -3.85 23.73 -11.83
N ASP A 175 -3.17 23.84 -12.96
CA ASP A 175 -3.74 24.34 -14.22
C ASP A 175 -4.88 23.42 -14.71
N PRO A 176 -6.15 23.89 -14.75
CA PRO A 176 -7.28 23.09 -15.21
C PRO A 176 -7.18 22.65 -16.67
N HIS A 177 -6.31 23.26 -17.47
CA HIS A 177 -6.08 22.88 -18.87
C HIS A 177 -4.74 22.17 -19.08
N GLY A 178 -4.04 21.82 -17.99
CA GLY A 178 -2.70 21.27 -18.03
C GLY A 178 -2.61 19.79 -18.41
N LYS A 179 -3.75 19.07 -18.53
CA LYS A 179 -3.82 17.63 -18.77
C LYS A 179 -2.89 16.85 -17.84
N ALA A 180 -3.12 17.01 -16.54
CA ALA A 180 -2.31 16.39 -15.51
C ALA A 180 -2.41 14.86 -15.57
N PRO A 181 -1.29 14.11 -15.48
CA PRO A 181 -1.36 12.65 -15.37
C PRO A 181 -2.16 12.24 -14.12
N VAL A 182 -2.87 11.11 -14.22
CA VAL A 182 -3.83 10.67 -13.20
C VAL A 182 -3.34 9.41 -12.49
N LEU A 183 -3.40 9.42 -11.15
CA LEU A 183 -3.23 8.22 -10.33
C LEU A 183 -4.60 7.73 -9.84
N PHE A 184 -5.00 6.52 -10.24
CA PHE A 184 -6.25 5.89 -9.81
C PHE A 184 -5.98 4.93 -8.64
N GLN A 185 -6.46 5.28 -7.45
CA GLN A 185 -6.14 4.62 -6.19
C GLN A 185 -7.32 3.76 -5.69
N ILE A 186 -7.02 2.51 -5.37
CA ILE A 186 -7.96 1.52 -4.83
C ILE A 186 -7.56 1.16 -3.39
N PRO A 187 -8.45 1.34 -2.40
CA PRO A 187 -8.13 0.99 -1.02
C PRO A 187 -8.10 -0.53 -0.80
N GLY A 188 -7.21 -0.96 0.09
CA GLY A 188 -7.23 -2.29 0.68
C GLY A 188 -8.32 -2.45 1.72
N GLY A 189 -8.17 -3.46 2.58
CA GLY A 189 -9.18 -3.81 3.60
C GLY A 189 -9.80 -5.20 3.39
N ALA A 190 -9.03 -6.13 2.82
CA ALA A 190 -9.40 -7.54 2.64
C ALA A 190 -10.78 -7.71 1.97
N TRP A 191 -11.09 -6.84 0.99
CA TRP A 191 -12.36 -6.76 0.23
C TRP A 191 -13.64 -6.59 1.07
N THR A 192 -13.51 -6.48 2.40
CA THR A 192 -14.61 -6.46 3.37
C THR A 192 -14.73 -5.13 4.08
N THR A 193 -13.68 -4.32 4.02
CA THR A 193 -13.55 -3.01 4.65
C THR A 193 -12.67 -2.10 3.78
N GLY A 194 -12.42 -0.89 4.24
CA GLY A 194 -11.63 0.12 3.53
C GLY A 194 -12.52 1.26 3.05
N ASN A 195 -11.88 2.36 2.65
CA ASN A 195 -12.52 3.46 1.96
C ASN A 195 -11.46 4.37 1.33
N LYS A 196 -11.92 5.27 0.45
CA LYS A 196 -11.13 6.30 -0.26
C LYS A 196 -10.33 7.29 0.62
N ARG A 197 -10.43 7.21 1.95
CA ARG A 197 -9.71 8.09 2.90
C ARG A 197 -8.67 7.36 3.75
N GLY A 198 -8.49 6.07 3.53
CA GLY A 198 -7.78 5.20 4.49
C GLY A 198 -6.32 4.89 4.16
N GLN A 199 -5.86 5.06 2.92
CA GLN A 199 -4.57 4.53 2.46
C GLN A 199 -3.91 5.40 1.37
N ALA A 200 -2.64 5.10 1.06
CA ALA A 200 -1.84 5.74 0.01
C ALA A 200 -1.63 7.26 0.15
N HIS A 201 -1.90 7.85 1.31
CA HIS A 201 -1.70 9.29 1.55
C HIS A 201 -0.26 9.76 1.24
N PRO A 202 0.82 9.05 1.62
CA PRO A 202 2.18 9.45 1.24
C PRO A 202 2.38 9.51 -0.27
N LEU A 203 1.87 8.53 -1.02
CA LEU A 203 1.98 8.48 -2.48
C LEU A 203 1.13 9.57 -3.15
N MET A 204 -0.16 9.64 -2.82
CA MET A 204 -1.09 10.57 -3.46
C MET A 204 -0.69 12.03 -3.21
N SER A 205 -0.26 12.36 -1.99
CA SER A 205 0.19 13.72 -1.68
C SER A 205 1.50 14.07 -2.38
N HIS A 206 2.45 13.13 -2.46
CA HIS A 206 3.69 13.32 -3.21
C HIS A 206 3.40 13.59 -4.69
N LEU A 207 2.54 12.79 -5.31
CA LEU A 207 2.17 12.97 -6.72
C LEU A 207 1.35 14.25 -6.94
N ALA A 208 0.40 14.59 -6.07
CA ALA A 208 -0.35 15.84 -6.14
C ALA A 208 0.57 17.07 -6.04
N GLU A 209 1.60 17.02 -5.20
CA GLU A 209 2.64 18.06 -5.11
C GLU A 209 3.50 18.15 -6.38
N ARG A 210 3.61 17.06 -7.14
CA ARG A 210 4.26 17.00 -8.45
C ARG A 210 3.33 17.31 -9.61
N GLY A 211 2.09 17.74 -9.36
CA GLY A 211 1.15 18.14 -10.41
C GLY A 211 0.32 17.00 -11.00
N TRP A 212 0.24 15.85 -10.33
CA TRP A 212 -0.72 14.81 -10.68
C TRP A 212 -2.09 15.11 -10.09
N ILE A 213 -3.11 14.49 -10.68
CA ILE A 213 -4.42 14.32 -10.04
C ILE A 213 -4.50 12.89 -9.51
N CYS A 214 -4.88 12.71 -8.25
CA CYS A 214 -5.13 11.37 -7.72
C CYS A 214 -6.63 11.18 -7.48
N VAL A 215 -7.18 10.03 -7.89
CA VAL A 215 -8.58 9.68 -7.69
C VAL A 215 -8.65 8.49 -6.75
N ALA A 216 -9.23 8.67 -5.57
CA ALA A 216 -9.40 7.61 -4.57
C ALA A 216 -10.86 7.14 -4.57
N ILE A 217 -11.09 5.83 -4.69
CA ILE A 217 -12.45 5.27 -4.83
C ILE A 217 -12.89 4.45 -3.62
N ASN A 218 -14.20 4.41 -3.37
CA ASN A 218 -14.83 3.31 -2.67
C ASN A 218 -15.21 2.20 -3.66
N TYR A 219 -15.49 1.00 -3.18
CA TYR A 219 -16.15 -0.08 -3.92
C TYR A 219 -17.03 -0.90 -2.96
N ARG A 220 -17.98 -1.67 -3.48
CA ARG A 220 -18.83 -2.57 -2.67
C ARG A 220 -18.02 -3.63 -1.94
N HIS A 221 -18.34 -3.86 -0.66
CA HIS A 221 -17.62 -4.82 0.17
C HIS A 221 -18.37 -6.13 0.42
N SER A 222 -17.58 -7.19 0.61
CA SER A 222 -18.01 -8.48 1.16
C SER A 222 -18.29 -8.37 2.67
N PRO A 223 -19.08 -9.29 3.25
CA PRO A 223 -19.77 -10.41 2.61
C PRO A 223 -21.11 -10.03 1.97
N ARG A 224 -21.52 -8.76 2.05
CA ARG A 224 -22.80 -8.29 1.49
C ARG A 224 -22.79 -8.31 -0.04
N ASN A 225 -21.69 -7.87 -0.64
CA ASN A 225 -21.48 -7.89 -2.08
C ASN A 225 -20.25 -8.74 -2.36
N THR A 226 -20.44 -9.87 -3.03
CA THR A 226 -19.39 -10.85 -3.31
C THR A 226 -18.76 -10.62 -4.66
N TRP A 227 -17.65 -11.31 -4.92
CA TRP A 227 -17.05 -11.39 -6.24
C TRP A 227 -18.11 -11.68 -7.33
N PRO A 228 -18.08 -11.00 -8.51
CA PRO A 228 -17.10 -10.01 -8.97
C PRO A 228 -17.47 -8.53 -8.67
N ALA A 229 -18.37 -8.24 -7.71
CA ALA A 229 -18.84 -6.86 -7.46
C ALA A 229 -17.71 -5.85 -7.24
N HIS A 230 -16.63 -6.27 -6.58
CA HIS A 230 -15.46 -5.43 -6.29
C HIS A 230 -14.75 -4.95 -7.57
N ILE A 231 -14.44 -5.86 -8.50
CA ILE A 231 -13.74 -5.52 -9.75
C ILE A 231 -14.65 -4.75 -10.72
N VAL A 232 -15.94 -5.07 -10.73
CA VAL A 232 -16.94 -4.35 -11.53
C VAL A 232 -17.01 -2.89 -11.10
N ASP A 233 -17.01 -2.61 -9.79
CA ASP A 233 -17.04 -1.24 -9.27
C ASP A 233 -15.75 -0.49 -9.58
N VAL A 234 -14.59 -1.15 -9.48
CA VAL A 234 -13.28 -0.59 -9.85
C VAL A 234 -13.27 -0.17 -11.31
N LYS A 235 -13.71 -1.05 -12.23
CA LYS A 235 -13.75 -0.76 -13.66
C LYS A 235 -14.77 0.32 -14.01
N ARG A 236 -15.93 0.34 -13.34
CA ARG A 236 -16.93 1.39 -13.52
C ARG A 236 -16.40 2.76 -13.08
N ALA A 237 -15.69 2.81 -11.95
CA ALA A 237 -15.04 4.04 -11.51
C ALA A 237 -13.92 4.48 -12.47
N LEU A 238 -13.15 3.55 -13.03
CA LEU A 238 -12.14 3.86 -14.03
C LEU A 238 -12.76 4.42 -15.32
N ALA A 239 -13.86 3.83 -15.80
CA ALA A 239 -14.63 4.34 -16.93
C ALA A 239 -15.15 5.76 -16.65
N TRP A 240 -15.66 6.01 -15.44
CA TRP A 240 -16.05 7.35 -15.02
C TRP A 240 -14.87 8.33 -15.05
N VAL A 241 -13.70 7.93 -14.54
CA VAL A 241 -12.49 8.77 -14.58
C VAL A 241 -12.12 9.13 -16.01
N LYS A 242 -12.06 8.16 -16.92
CA LYS A 242 -11.77 8.43 -18.34
C LYS A 242 -12.77 9.41 -18.98
N ALA A 243 -14.05 9.28 -18.64
CA ALA A 243 -15.09 10.14 -19.19
C ALA A 243 -15.12 11.56 -18.59
N ASN A 244 -14.68 11.76 -17.35
CA ASN A 244 -14.94 13.01 -16.61
C ASN A 244 -13.69 13.71 -16.07
N ILE A 245 -12.52 13.05 -15.99
CA ILE A 245 -11.36 13.63 -15.27
C ILE A 245 -10.80 14.88 -15.95
N ALA A 246 -11.05 15.05 -17.24
CA ALA A 246 -10.71 16.27 -17.98
C ALA A 246 -11.34 17.53 -17.37
N ASP A 247 -12.57 17.44 -16.84
CA ASP A 247 -13.26 18.56 -16.18
C ASP A 247 -12.57 18.99 -14.86
N TYR A 248 -11.72 18.11 -14.31
CA TYR A 248 -10.94 18.36 -13.12
C TYR A 248 -9.46 18.67 -13.43
N GLY A 249 -9.10 18.77 -14.71
CA GLY A 249 -7.76 19.08 -15.22
C GLY A 249 -6.87 17.86 -15.50
N GLY A 250 -7.42 16.64 -15.44
CA GLY A 250 -6.67 15.40 -15.68
C GLY A 250 -6.60 14.99 -17.14
N ASP A 251 -5.58 14.22 -17.48
CA ASP A 251 -5.46 13.58 -18.78
C ASP A 251 -6.12 12.19 -18.75
N PRO A 252 -7.26 11.98 -19.45
CA PRO A 252 -7.89 10.66 -19.52
C PRO A 252 -7.06 9.63 -20.29
N ASN A 253 -6.01 10.06 -21.01
CA ASN A 253 -5.12 9.19 -21.79
C ASN A 253 -3.85 8.77 -21.03
N PHE A 254 -3.65 9.31 -19.82
CA PHE A 254 -2.57 8.88 -18.93
C PHE A 254 -3.09 8.61 -17.53
N ILE A 255 -3.47 7.35 -17.28
CA ILE A 255 -3.94 6.87 -15.98
C ILE A 255 -3.04 5.73 -15.51
N ALA A 256 -2.41 5.92 -14.35
CA ALA A 256 -1.71 4.87 -13.62
C ALA A 256 -2.59 4.34 -12.48
N ILE A 257 -2.74 3.02 -12.37
CA ILE A 257 -3.55 2.38 -11.33
C ILE A 257 -2.70 1.90 -10.16
N THR A 258 -3.18 2.07 -8.93
CA THR A 258 -2.48 1.64 -7.72
C THR A 258 -3.44 1.23 -6.62
N GLY A 259 -2.95 0.42 -5.67
CA GLY A 259 -3.71 0.04 -4.50
C GLY A 259 -2.91 -0.86 -3.58
N GLY A 260 -3.31 -0.90 -2.31
CA GLY A 260 -2.68 -1.72 -1.28
C GLY A 260 -3.47 -2.99 -0.97
N SER A 261 -2.82 -4.13 -0.78
CA SER A 261 -3.46 -5.38 -0.32
C SER A 261 -4.58 -5.82 -1.27
N ALA A 262 -5.82 -5.93 -0.80
CA ALA A 262 -7.01 -6.15 -1.64
C ALA A 262 -7.14 -5.12 -2.79
N GLY A 263 -6.76 -3.87 -2.56
CA GLY A 263 -6.69 -2.85 -3.61
C GLY A 263 -5.56 -3.10 -4.60
N GLY A 264 -4.44 -3.67 -4.15
CA GLY A 264 -3.32 -4.08 -5.02
C GLY A 264 -3.68 -5.27 -5.90
N HIS A 265 -4.44 -6.23 -5.35
CA HIS A 265 -5.10 -7.29 -6.10
C HIS A 265 -6.00 -6.73 -7.21
N LEU A 266 -6.95 -5.85 -6.86
CA LEU A 266 -7.89 -5.25 -7.81
C LEU A 266 -7.19 -4.37 -8.85
N SER A 267 -6.14 -3.65 -8.46
CA SER A 267 -5.34 -2.82 -9.37
C SER A 267 -4.63 -3.67 -10.43
N ALA A 268 -3.96 -4.73 -10.01
CA ALA A 268 -3.28 -5.64 -10.93
C ALA A 268 -4.28 -6.34 -11.85
N LEU A 269 -5.42 -6.77 -11.32
CA LEU A 269 -6.44 -7.44 -12.10
C LEU A 269 -7.09 -6.52 -13.14
N ALA A 270 -7.43 -5.29 -12.76
CA ALA A 270 -8.00 -4.30 -13.68
C ALA A 270 -7.02 -3.97 -14.82
N ALA A 271 -5.73 -3.80 -14.49
CA ALA A 271 -4.69 -3.53 -15.49
C ALA A 271 -4.45 -4.68 -16.47
N LEU A 272 -4.67 -5.93 -16.05
CA LEU A 272 -4.47 -7.12 -16.88
C LEU A 272 -5.71 -7.56 -17.66
N THR A 273 -6.87 -6.96 -17.39
CA THR A 273 -8.13 -7.31 -18.05
C THR A 273 -8.79 -6.10 -18.71
N PRO A 274 -8.05 -5.22 -19.42
CA PRO A 274 -8.66 -4.03 -20.00
C PRO A 274 -9.81 -4.44 -20.94
N ASN A 275 -10.95 -3.76 -20.81
CA ASN A 275 -12.15 -3.96 -21.66
C ASN A 275 -12.77 -5.36 -21.62
N ASP A 276 -12.39 -6.21 -20.64
CA ASP A 276 -12.98 -7.54 -20.49
C ASP A 276 -14.47 -7.43 -20.08
N PRO A 277 -15.41 -7.88 -20.94
CA PRO A 277 -16.85 -7.76 -20.70
C PRO A 277 -17.31 -8.56 -19.47
N GLN A 278 -16.59 -9.61 -19.06
CA GLN A 278 -16.89 -10.37 -17.85
C GLN A 278 -16.92 -9.48 -16.60
N PHE A 279 -16.10 -8.43 -16.59
CA PHE A 279 -15.97 -7.49 -15.48
C PHE A 279 -16.58 -6.11 -15.78
N GLN A 280 -17.31 -5.96 -16.89
CA GLN A 280 -17.96 -4.71 -17.29
C GLN A 280 -19.47 -4.83 -17.61
N PRO A 281 -20.26 -5.59 -16.81
CA PRO A 281 -21.67 -5.75 -17.11
C PRO A 281 -22.41 -4.41 -17.10
N GLY A 282 -23.04 -4.08 -18.23
CA GLY A 282 -23.79 -2.85 -18.46
C GLY A 282 -22.95 -1.62 -18.81
N PHE A 283 -21.67 -1.78 -19.09
CA PHE A 283 -20.77 -0.74 -19.60
C PHE A 283 -19.62 -1.35 -20.43
N GLU A 284 -19.97 -2.34 -21.25
CA GLU A 284 -19.04 -3.17 -22.03
C GLU A 284 -18.23 -2.33 -23.04
N ASP A 285 -18.83 -1.27 -23.59
CA ASP A 285 -18.18 -0.38 -24.57
C ASP A 285 -17.22 0.64 -23.95
N ALA A 286 -17.16 0.74 -22.61
CA ALA A 286 -16.30 1.69 -21.95
C ALA A 286 -14.84 1.23 -21.94
N ASP A 287 -13.93 2.13 -22.32
CA ASP A 287 -12.49 1.91 -22.17
C ASP A 287 -12.10 1.87 -20.69
N THR A 288 -11.39 0.82 -20.28
CA THR A 288 -10.83 0.63 -18.94
C THR A 288 -9.34 0.30 -18.97
N SER A 289 -8.66 0.60 -20.08
CA SER A 289 -7.20 0.50 -20.20
C SER A 289 -6.46 1.51 -19.31
N VAL A 290 -5.27 1.13 -18.85
CA VAL A 290 -4.39 1.99 -18.03
C VAL A 290 -2.97 1.94 -18.57
N GLN A 291 -2.21 3.01 -18.35
CA GLN A 291 -0.87 3.18 -18.90
C GLN A 291 0.20 2.55 -17.99
N ALA A 292 -0.09 2.35 -16.71
CA ALA A 292 0.82 1.72 -15.77
C ALA A 292 0.07 1.12 -14.58
N ALA A 293 0.64 0.09 -13.96
CA ALA A 293 0.11 -0.53 -12.75
C ALA A 293 1.15 -0.58 -11.62
N VAL A 294 0.77 -0.11 -10.43
CA VAL A 294 1.65 -0.03 -9.25
C VAL A 294 0.99 -0.67 -8.03
N PRO A 295 0.85 -2.01 -7.99
CA PRO A 295 0.24 -2.68 -6.85
C PRO A 295 1.21 -2.78 -5.65
N PHE A 296 0.69 -2.47 -4.46
CA PHE A 296 1.39 -2.59 -3.19
C PHE A 296 0.90 -3.82 -2.43
N TYR A 297 1.83 -4.74 -2.14
CA TYR A 297 1.63 -5.93 -1.29
C TYR A 297 0.31 -6.69 -1.55
N GLY A 298 -0.07 -6.82 -2.82
CA GLY A 298 -1.28 -7.48 -3.25
C GLY A 298 -1.25 -9.00 -3.08
N ILE A 299 -2.42 -9.62 -3.28
CA ILE A 299 -2.55 -11.06 -3.49
C ILE A 299 -2.82 -11.28 -4.97
N TYR A 300 -2.06 -12.14 -5.62
CA TYR A 300 -2.08 -12.28 -7.08
C TYR A 300 -2.56 -13.65 -7.55
N ASP A 301 -2.64 -14.62 -6.64
CA ASP A 301 -3.05 -16.00 -6.91
C ASP A 301 -3.97 -16.52 -5.78
N PHE A 302 -5.26 -16.64 -6.07
CA PHE A 302 -6.27 -17.24 -5.19
C PHE A 302 -6.39 -18.75 -5.36
N THR A 303 -5.70 -19.36 -6.33
CA THR A 303 -5.76 -20.80 -6.59
C THR A 303 -4.80 -21.60 -5.71
N ARG A 304 -3.75 -20.95 -5.21
CA ARG A 304 -2.71 -21.55 -4.35
C ARG A 304 -3.00 -21.47 -2.85
N LEU A 305 -4.12 -22.06 -2.46
CA LEU A 305 -4.68 -21.94 -1.10
C LEU A 305 -3.82 -22.56 0.01
N ASP A 306 -3.01 -23.57 -0.32
CA ASP A 306 -2.32 -24.40 0.67
C ASP A 306 -0.85 -24.02 0.90
N ASP A 307 -0.23 -23.25 -0.01
CA ASP A 307 1.23 -23.04 0.00
C ASP A 307 1.70 -21.58 -0.06
N SER A 308 0.84 -20.66 -0.51
CA SER A 308 1.24 -19.27 -0.78
C SER A 308 0.34 -18.23 -0.12
N LEU A 309 -0.78 -18.67 0.46
CA LEU A 309 -1.70 -17.81 1.19
C LEU A 309 -1.54 -17.96 2.70
N HIS A 310 -1.78 -16.86 3.40
CA HIS A 310 -1.92 -16.90 4.86
C HIS A 310 -3.08 -17.83 5.26
N ALA A 311 -2.94 -18.60 6.34
CA ALA A 311 -3.90 -19.64 6.75
C ALA A 311 -5.36 -19.15 6.96
N MET A 312 -5.55 -17.85 7.22
CA MET A 312 -6.89 -17.24 7.33
C MET A 312 -7.53 -16.91 5.96
N MET A 313 -6.74 -16.80 4.90
CA MET A 313 -7.18 -16.32 3.59
C MET A 313 -8.14 -17.30 2.88
N PRO A 314 -7.90 -18.62 2.83
CA PRO A 314 -8.84 -19.54 2.19
C PRO A 314 -10.24 -19.47 2.80
N GLY A 315 -10.33 -19.41 4.13
CA GLY A 315 -11.59 -19.25 4.84
C GLY A 315 -12.31 -17.93 4.48
N LEU A 316 -11.56 -16.83 4.38
CA LEU A 316 -12.10 -15.53 3.98
C LEU A 316 -12.63 -15.55 2.53
N LEU A 317 -11.83 -16.07 1.59
CA LEU A 317 -12.20 -16.17 0.18
C LEU A 317 -13.46 -17.03 0.00
N ILE A 318 -13.50 -18.22 0.60
CA ILE A 318 -14.57 -19.20 0.45
C ILE A 318 -15.86 -18.78 1.15
N LYS A 319 -15.78 -18.10 2.31
CA LYS A 319 -16.98 -17.77 3.11
C LYS A 319 -17.52 -16.37 2.87
N SER A 320 -16.68 -15.44 2.43
CA SER A 320 -17.04 -14.02 2.37
C SER A 320 -16.83 -13.38 1.00
N ILE A 321 -15.73 -13.69 0.31
CA ILE A 321 -15.37 -12.98 -0.94
C ILE A 321 -16.02 -13.61 -2.15
N ILE A 322 -15.66 -14.85 -2.47
CA ILE A 322 -16.17 -15.59 -3.63
C ILE A 322 -17.44 -16.35 -3.26
N LYS A 323 -17.58 -16.81 -2.01
CA LYS A 323 -18.72 -17.63 -1.54
C LYS A 323 -18.96 -18.91 -2.35
N GLN A 324 -17.91 -19.45 -2.96
CA GLN A 324 -17.91 -20.72 -3.67
C GLN A 324 -16.75 -21.60 -3.18
N ARG A 325 -16.83 -22.90 -3.48
CA ARG A 325 -15.78 -23.86 -3.14
C ARG A 325 -14.82 -24.03 -4.31
N PRO A 326 -13.50 -23.93 -4.10
CA PRO A 326 -12.49 -24.12 -5.16
C PRO A 326 -12.61 -25.47 -5.86
N SER A 327 -12.96 -26.53 -5.12
CA SER A 327 -13.13 -27.88 -5.68
C SER A 327 -14.21 -28.03 -6.74
N THR A 328 -15.10 -27.04 -6.87
CA THR A 328 -16.22 -27.04 -7.83
C THR A 328 -16.23 -25.80 -8.73
N HIS A 329 -15.50 -24.75 -8.35
CA HIS A 329 -15.51 -23.45 -9.00
C HIS A 329 -14.09 -22.89 -9.17
N LEU A 330 -13.12 -23.75 -9.51
CA LEU A 330 -11.71 -23.34 -9.63
C LEU A 330 -11.53 -22.19 -10.64
N GLN A 331 -12.30 -22.20 -11.74
CA GLN A 331 -12.25 -21.15 -12.74
C GLN A 331 -12.54 -19.77 -12.14
N THR A 332 -13.53 -19.62 -11.26
CA THR A 332 -13.82 -18.33 -10.61
C THR A 332 -12.66 -17.82 -9.75
N PHE A 333 -11.90 -18.71 -9.11
CA PHE A 333 -10.69 -18.33 -8.39
C PHE A 333 -9.56 -17.96 -9.36
N ALA A 334 -9.46 -18.62 -10.52
CA ALA A 334 -8.51 -18.28 -11.57
C ALA A 334 -8.84 -16.92 -12.24
N ASP A 335 -10.11 -16.66 -12.56
CA ASP A 335 -10.61 -15.38 -13.08
C ASP A 335 -10.33 -14.24 -12.10
N ALA A 336 -10.44 -14.53 -10.80
CA ALA A 336 -10.13 -13.58 -9.74
C ALA A 336 -8.63 -13.44 -9.46
N SER A 337 -7.74 -14.16 -10.11
CA SER A 337 -6.30 -14.15 -9.82
C SER A 337 -5.52 -13.39 -10.91
N PRO A 338 -4.91 -12.23 -10.60
CA PRO A 338 -4.05 -11.49 -11.54
C PRO A 338 -3.02 -12.35 -12.26
N ILE A 339 -2.38 -13.32 -11.59
CA ILE A 339 -1.34 -14.16 -12.20
C ILE A 339 -1.84 -14.97 -13.41
N HIS A 340 -3.13 -15.34 -13.43
CA HIS A 340 -3.76 -16.09 -14.50
C HIS A 340 -4.23 -15.20 -15.66
N GLN A 341 -4.22 -13.88 -15.47
CA GLN A 341 -4.59 -12.89 -16.49
C GLN A 341 -3.37 -12.25 -17.18
N VAL A 342 -2.16 -12.65 -16.80
CA VAL A 342 -0.91 -12.15 -17.39
C VAL A 342 -0.83 -12.51 -18.87
N ASN A 343 -0.62 -11.49 -19.69
CA ASN A 343 -0.52 -11.58 -21.15
C ASN A 343 0.55 -10.62 -21.69
N ALA A 344 0.85 -10.73 -22.99
CA ALA A 344 1.95 -10.00 -23.63
C ALA A 344 1.71 -8.48 -23.69
N ASP A 345 0.44 -8.07 -23.69
CA ASP A 345 -0.02 -6.69 -23.78
C ASP A 345 -0.21 -6.03 -22.41
N ALA A 346 0.18 -6.72 -21.33
CA ALA A 346 0.16 -6.15 -19.98
C ALA A 346 0.94 -4.82 -19.96
N PRO A 347 0.39 -3.75 -19.33
CA PRO A 347 1.09 -2.46 -19.24
C PRO A 347 2.36 -2.59 -18.37
N PRO A 348 3.24 -1.59 -18.33
CA PRO A 348 4.33 -1.56 -17.37
C PRO A 348 3.87 -1.75 -15.93
N PHE A 349 4.55 -2.63 -15.18
CA PHE A 349 4.25 -2.92 -13.76
C PHE A 349 5.37 -2.48 -12.84
N PHE A 350 5.02 -1.87 -11.71
CA PHE A 350 5.90 -1.71 -10.56
C PHE A 350 5.27 -2.30 -9.30
N VAL A 351 5.73 -3.49 -8.91
CA VAL A 351 5.24 -4.21 -7.73
C VAL A 351 6.13 -3.92 -6.51
N LEU A 352 5.53 -3.50 -5.40
CA LEU A 352 6.24 -3.26 -4.13
C LEU A 352 5.71 -4.20 -3.05
N HIS A 353 6.60 -4.91 -2.34
CA HIS A 353 6.18 -5.85 -1.29
C HIS A 353 7.15 -5.86 -0.10
N GLY A 354 6.61 -5.94 1.11
CA GLY A 354 7.43 -6.11 2.32
C GLY A 354 7.93 -7.55 2.47
N LYS A 355 9.24 -7.74 2.66
CA LYS A 355 9.85 -9.07 2.86
C LYS A 355 9.29 -9.82 4.08
N ASN A 356 8.88 -9.09 5.11
CA ASN A 356 8.42 -9.64 6.38
C ASN A 356 6.90 -9.60 6.53
N ASP A 357 6.16 -9.33 5.44
CA ASP A 357 4.71 -9.30 5.43
C ASP A 357 4.11 -10.60 5.96
N SER A 358 3.41 -10.51 7.11
CA SER A 358 2.79 -11.64 7.78
C SER A 358 1.31 -11.84 7.44
N LEU A 359 0.74 -11.04 6.53
CA LEU A 359 -0.67 -11.14 6.10
C LEU A 359 -0.80 -11.53 4.62
N ALA A 360 0.04 -10.96 3.77
CA ALA A 360 0.16 -11.27 2.35
C ALA A 360 1.61 -11.70 2.09
N PHE A 361 1.84 -13.01 2.04
CA PHE A 361 3.18 -13.54 1.91
C PHE A 361 3.88 -13.04 0.64
N VAL A 362 5.15 -12.64 0.78
CA VAL A 362 5.96 -12.05 -0.30
C VAL A 362 6.11 -12.99 -1.51
N GLU A 363 5.96 -14.29 -1.28
CA GLU A 363 5.93 -15.34 -2.30
C GLU A 363 4.88 -15.07 -3.39
N GLN A 364 3.74 -14.44 -3.05
CA GLN A 364 2.72 -14.01 -4.02
C GLN A 364 3.28 -13.01 -5.03
N ALA A 365 3.99 -11.96 -4.57
CA ALA A 365 4.60 -10.98 -5.47
C ALA A 365 5.76 -11.56 -6.27
N ARG A 366 6.58 -12.44 -5.66
CA ARG A 366 7.67 -13.12 -6.39
C ARG A 366 7.13 -13.95 -7.55
N ALA A 367 6.14 -14.81 -7.30
CA ALA A 367 5.54 -15.63 -8.35
C ALA A 367 4.89 -14.78 -9.45
N PHE A 368 4.14 -13.75 -9.07
CA PHE A 368 3.47 -12.85 -10.01
C PHE A 368 4.47 -12.07 -10.89
N THR A 369 5.51 -11.50 -10.30
CA THR A 369 6.51 -10.72 -11.05
C THR A 369 7.40 -11.59 -11.93
N THR A 370 7.71 -12.82 -11.51
CA THR A 370 8.33 -13.83 -12.38
C THR A 370 7.45 -14.09 -13.60
N ARG A 371 6.16 -14.40 -13.39
CA ARG A 371 5.23 -14.67 -14.50
C ARG A 371 5.08 -13.46 -15.43
N LEU A 372 4.99 -12.24 -14.90
CA LEU A 372 4.94 -11.02 -15.70
C LEU A 372 6.17 -10.87 -16.59
N ARG A 373 7.38 -11.09 -16.06
CA ARG A 373 8.63 -10.99 -16.82
C ARG A 373 8.78 -12.04 -17.91
N GLU A 374 8.17 -13.20 -17.73
CA GLU A 374 8.18 -14.27 -18.73
C GLU A 374 7.27 -13.99 -19.93
N VAL A 375 6.26 -13.12 -19.78
CA VAL A 375 5.17 -12.98 -20.76
C VAL A 375 5.02 -11.57 -21.30
N SER A 376 5.08 -10.55 -20.43
CA SER A 376 4.84 -9.16 -20.82
C SER A 376 5.96 -8.63 -21.69
N ASN A 377 5.61 -7.86 -22.71
CA ASN A 377 6.56 -7.11 -23.52
C ASN A 377 6.96 -5.76 -22.88
N GLN A 378 6.37 -5.41 -21.74
CA GLN A 378 6.59 -4.14 -21.05
C GLN A 378 7.49 -4.31 -19.82
N PRO A 379 8.12 -3.23 -19.34
CA PRO A 379 8.98 -3.30 -18.16
C PRO A 379 8.24 -3.76 -16.88
N VAL A 380 8.92 -4.62 -16.10
CA VAL A 380 8.43 -5.15 -14.82
C VAL A 380 9.44 -4.88 -13.71
N VAL A 381 9.14 -3.86 -12.91
CA VAL A 381 9.91 -3.47 -11.72
C VAL A 381 9.36 -4.20 -10.50
N TYR A 382 10.24 -4.79 -9.68
CA TYR A 382 9.86 -5.44 -8.43
C TYR A 382 10.78 -4.99 -7.29
N ALA A 383 10.21 -4.33 -6.29
CA ALA A 383 10.91 -3.93 -5.07
C ALA A 383 10.46 -4.76 -3.88
N GLU A 384 11.35 -5.63 -3.41
CA GLU A 384 11.20 -6.33 -2.14
C GLU A 384 11.88 -5.55 -1.01
N LEU A 385 11.10 -5.05 -0.05
CA LEU A 385 11.60 -4.16 1.00
C LEU A 385 12.01 -4.95 2.27
N PRO A 386 13.29 -4.89 2.70
CA PRO A 386 13.76 -5.57 3.90
C PRO A 386 13.01 -5.14 5.17
N TYR A 387 12.80 -6.07 6.09
CA TYR A 387 12.13 -5.88 7.39
C TYR A 387 10.69 -5.36 7.33
N THR A 388 10.18 -5.10 6.14
CA THR A 388 8.96 -4.32 5.94
C THR A 388 7.73 -5.23 6.06
N GLN A 389 6.71 -4.73 6.75
CA GLN A 389 5.45 -5.42 7.02
C GLN A 389 4.36 -5.04 6.00
N HIS A 390 3.23 -5.75 6.05
CA HIS A 390 2.02 -5.39 5.30
C HIS A 390 1.58 -3.97 5.60
N ALA A 391 1.11 -3.22 4.60
CA ALA A 391 0.58 -1.86 4.78
C ALA A 391 1.62 -0.85 5.30
N PHE A 392 2.88 -0.95 4.84
CA PHE A 392 3.96 -0.03 5.26
C PHE A 392 3.76 1.43 4.84
N ASP A 393 2.88 1.71 3.89
CA ASP A 393 2.57 3.04 3.34
C ASP A 393 1.39 3.74 4.05
N ILE A 394 0.75 3.11 5.05
CA ILE A 394 -0.36 3.74 5.79
C ILE A 394 0.11 4.89 6.68
N PHE A 395 1.38 4.85 7.08
CA PHE A 395 2.02 5.91 7.86
C PHE A 395 2.85 6.81 6.94
N GLY A 396 2.97 8.08 7.31
CA GLY A 396 3.95 8.99 6.72
C GLY A 396 5.38 8.70 7.21
N SER A 397 5.86 7.48 7.02
CA SER A 397 7.21 7.05 7.40
C SER A 397 8.24 7.44 6.33
N ALA A 398 9.53 7.40 6.69
CA ALA A 398 10.62 7.61 5.73
C ALA A 398 10.58 6.58 4.59
N ARG A 399 10.21 5.34 4.88
CA ARG A 399 10.07 4.27 3.88
C ARG A 399 8.95 4.57 2.89
N ALA A 400 7.79 4.96 3.39
CA ALA A 400 6.66 5.34 2.54
C ALA A 400 7.00 6.54 1.64
N ALA A 401 7.78 7.50 2.16
CA ALA A 401 8.30 8.62 1.37
C ALA A 401 9.16 8.17 0.21
N HIS A 402 10.13 7.27 0.47
CA HIS A 402 11.00 6.74 -0.57
C HIS A 402 10.23 5.91 -1.59
N ALA A 403 9.24 5.12 -1.14
CA ALA A 403 8.37 4.37 -2.04
C ALA A 403 7.60 5.32 -2.98
N ALA A 404 7.05 6.42 -2.46
CA ALA A 404 6.36 7.42 -3.29
C ALA A 404 7.29 8.05 -4.35
N VAL A 405 8.53 8.39 -3.98
CA VAL A 405 9.55 8.89 -4.93
C VAL A 405 9.89 7.84 -5.99
N ALA A 406 10.08 6.58 -5.60
CA ALA A 406 10.39 5.52 -6.54
C ALA A 406 9.24 5.28 -7.54
N VAL A 407 8.00 5.33 -7.07
CA VAL A 407 6.80 5.23 -7.92
C VAL A 407 6.74 6.41 -8.89
N GLU A 408 7.01 7.63 -8.44
CA GLU A 408 7.09 8.80 -9.33
C GLU A 408 8.16 8.61 -10.43
N GLN A 409 9.34 8.11 -10.09
CA GLN A 409 10.41 7.86 -11.07
C GLN A 409 10.01 6.80 -12.11
N PHE A 410 9.38 5.71 -11.66
CA PHE A 410 8.81 4.71 -12.57
C PHE A 410 7.77 5.32 -13.52
N LEU A 411 6.85 6.11 -12.97
CA LEU A 411 5.80 6.75 -13.76
C LEU A 411 6.33 7.81 -14.73
N ALA A 412 7.40 8.53 -14.36
CA ALA A 412 8.10 9.46 -15.22
C ALA A 412 8.68 8.77 -16.46
N GLU A 413 9.24 7.57 -16.30
CA GLU A 413 9.73 6.75 -17.41
C GLU A 413 8.61 6.28 -18.32
N VAL A 414 7.54 5.73 -17.76
CA VAL A 414 6.37 5.29 -18.54
C VAL A 414 5.75 6.45 -19.32
N TYR A 415 5.60 7.62 -18.68
CA TYR A 415 5.10 8.83 -19.33
C TYR A 415 6.00 9.27 -20.49
N THR A 416 7.32 9.26 -20.29
CA THR A 416 8.29 9.60 -21.33
C THR A 416 8.22 8.64 -22.51
N ALA A 417 8.10 7.34 -22.26
CA ALA A 417 7.97 6.33 -23.30
C ALA A 417 6.70 6.54 -24.13
N GLN A 418 5.56 6.85 -23.48
CA GLN A 418 4.32 7.13 -24.18
C GLN A 418 4.38 8.42 -25.01
N LEU A 419 4.99 9.50 -24.50
CA LEU A 419 5.18 10.71 -25.29
C LEU A 419 6.00 10.45 -26.57
N LYS A 420 7.04 9.62 -26.48
CA LYS A 420 7.84 9.22 -27.64
C LYS A 420 7.03 8.38 -28.61
N ALA A 421 6.24 7.44 -28.12
CA ALA A 421 5.37 6.60 -28.95
C ALA A 421 4.29 7.42 -29.69
N ASN A 422 3.75 8.45 -29.05
CA ASN A 422 2.76 9.35 -29.68
C ASN A 422 3.36 10.31 -30.71
N ALA A 423 4.68 10.52 -30.68
CA ALA A 423 5.38 11.43 -31.59
C ALA A 423 5.99 10.71 -32.81
N ALA A 424 6.12 9.39 -32.76
CA ALA A 424 6.56 8.52 -33.84
C ALA A 424 5.36 8.12 -34.72
#